data_AF-A0A534A8F9-F1
#
_entry.id   AF-A0A534A8F9-F1
#
_cell.length_a   1.000
_cell.length_b   1.000
_cell.length_c   1.000
_cell.angle_alpha   90.00
_cell.angle_beta   90.00
_cell.angle_gamma   90.00
#
_symmetry.space_group_name_H-M   'P 1'
#
loop_
_entity.id
_entity.type
_entity.pdbx_description
1 polymer ?
#
loop_
_entity_poly.entity_id
_entity_poly.type
_entity_poly.pdbx_seq_one_letter_code
_entity_poly.pdbx_strand_id
1 'polypeptide(L)'
;DNVGLTYYRLGEFDNALVYWQQALAAYEKLEDRPKKLRIDQNIGLLEIARGHFDVARKGLDAALRAAEDHQLPEEQAVTSTYLAELALAEGRHADALGYAQHAGEIFARRADKRGMIEAQLLAARTQLELGNAAAAKEALAPIALGELGAEQHAIALLA
;
A
#
# COMPACT_ATOMS: atom_id res chain seq x y z
N ASP A 1 -6.61 5.50 -15.23
CA ASP A 1 -6.40 4.85 -13.93
C ASP A 1 -6.43 3.32 -14.02
N ASN A 2 -7.60 2.68 -14.15
CA ASN A 2 -7.73 1.22 -14.19
C ASN A 2 -6.87 0.53 -15.26
N VAL A 3 -6.69 1.17 -16.42
CA VAL A 3 -5.82 0.67 -17.50
C VAL A 3 -4.35 0.61 -17.04
N GLY A 4 -3.88 1.66 -16.35
CA GLY A 4 -2.52 1.68 -15.79
C GLY A 4 -2.32 0.58 -14.75
N LEU A 5 -3.31 0.36 -13.89
CA LEU A 5 -3.29 -0.74 -12.93
C LEU A 5 -3.25 -2.13 -13.60
N THR A 6 -3.95 -2.30 -14.73
CA THR A 6 -3.88 -3.53 -15.52
C THR A 6 -2.46 -3.78 -16.03
N TYR A 7 -1.84 -2.78 -16.66
CA TYR A 7 -0.46 -2.91 -17.14
C TYR A 7 0.55 -3.15 -16.01
N TYR A 8 0.36 -2.49 -14.87
CA TYR A 8 1.19 -2.72 -13.68
C TYR A 8 1.15 -4.18 -13.23
N ARG A 9 -0.05 -4.78 -13.18
CA ARG A 9 -0.22 -6.20 -12.81
C ARG A 9 0.38 -7.17 -13.82
N LEU A 10 0.53 -6.75 -15.07
CA LEU A 10 1.23 -7.51 -16.11
C LEU A 10 2.75 -7.33 -16.07
N GLY A 11 3.28 -6.50 -15.16
CA GLY A 11 4.70 -6.14 -15.11
C GLY A 11 5.13 -5.14 -16.18
N GLU A 12 4.18 -4.61 -16.96
CA GLU A 12 4.44 -3.64 -18.02
C GLU A 12 4.47 -2.21 -17.44
N PHE A 13 5.50 -1.93 -16.64
CA PHE A 13 5.59 -0.68 -15.87
C PHE A 13 5.66 0.57 -16.76
N ASP A 14 6.34 0.51 -17.90
CA ASP A 14 6.41 1.66 -18.82
C ASP A 14 5.03 2.03 -19.37
N ASN A 15 4.24 1.03 -19.76
CA ASN A 15 2.87 1.23 -20.21
C ASN A 15 1.99 1.75 -19.07
N ALA A 16 2.12 1.16 -17.87
CA ALA A 16 1.38 1.62 -16.69
C ALA A 16 1.62 3.12 -16.42
N LEU A 17 2.89 3.54 -16.45
CA LEU A 17 3.27 4.93 -16.24
C LEU A 17 2.69 5.87 -17.31
N VAL A 18 2.72 5.48 -18.59
CA VAL A 18 2.13 6.28 -19.68
C VAL A 18 0.63 6.52 -19.44
N TYR A 19 -0.13 5.46 -19.12
CA TYR A 19 -1.57 5.59 -18.88
C TYR A 19 -1.90 6.38 -17.61
N TRP A 20 -1.07 6.28 -16.58
CA TRP A 20 -1.23 7.08 -15.37
C TRP A 20 -0.89 8.55 -15.59
N GLN A 21 0.16 8.89 -16.35
CA GLN A 21 0.46 10.27 -16.73
C GLN A 21 -0.67 10.91 -17.55
N GLN A 22 -1.27 10.16 -18.48
CA GLN A 22 -2.46 10.62 -19.22
C GLN A 22 -3.65 10.87 -18.29
N ALA A 23 -3.90 9.98 -17.32
CA ALA A 23 -4.95 10.15 -16.34
C ALA A 23 -4.70 11.38 -15.44
N LEU A 24 -3.45 11.60 -15.01
CA LEU A 24 -3.06 12.77 -14.24
C LEU A 24 -3.36 14.07 -14.98
N ALA A 25 -2.98 14.15 -16.27
CA ALA A 25 -3.27 15.31 -17.11
C ALA A 25 -4.78 15.57 -17.29
N ALA A 26 -5.60 14.50 -17.29
CA ALA A 26 -7.05 14.64 -17.34
C ALA A 26 -7.62 15.13 -16.00
N TYR A 27 -7.20 14.55 -14.87
CA TYR A 27 -7.69 14.94 -13.55
C TYR A 27 -7.22 16.32 -13.10
N GLU A 28 -6.06 16.78 -13.58
CA GLU A 28 -5.60 18.16 -13.39
C GLU A 28 -6.59 19.16 -14.01
N LYS A 29 -7.06 18.89 -15.24
CA LYS A 29 -8.03 19.76 -15.94
C LYS A 29 -9.41 19.76 -15.28
N LEU A 30 -9.74 18.67 -14.60
CA LEU A 30 -11.01 18.51 -13.87
C LEU A 30 -10.92 19.00 -12.42
N GLU A 31 -9.74 19.42 -11.97
CA GLU A 31 -9.45 19.80 -10.58
C GLU A 31 -9.84 18.71 -9.55
N ASP A 32 -9.83 17.44 -9.98
CA ASP A 32 -10.23 16.28 -9.17
C ASP A 32 -9.06 15.79 -8.31
N ARG A 33 -8.86 16.46 -7.17
CA ARG A 33 -7.73 16.22 -6.25
C ARG A 33 -7.67 14.79 -5.72
N PRO A 34 -8.75 14.15 -5.25
CA PRO A 34 -8.69 12.77 -4.77
C PRO A 34 -8.25 11.79 -5.86
N LYS A 35 -8.76 11.93 -7.09
CA LYS A 35 -8.33 11.07 -8.19
C LYS A 35 -6.88 11.31 -8.59
N LYS A 36 -6.43 12.57 -8.61
CA LYS A 36 -5.03 12.92 -8.85
C LYS A 36 -4.12 12.22 -7.82
N LEU A 37 -4.47 12.35 -6.54
CA LEU A 37 -3.73 11.75 -5.44
C LEU A 37 -3.64 10.22 -5.57
N ARG A 38 -4.73 9.56 -5.98
CA ARG A 38 -4.72 8.12 -6.25
C ARG A 38 -3.78 7.73 -7.39
N ILE A 39 -3.67 8.55 -8.43
CA ILE A 39 -2.67 8.31 -9.49
C ILE A 39 -1.25 8.47 -8.94
N ASP A 40 -0.99 9.49 -8.13
CA ASP A 40 0.32 9.71 -7.52
C ASP A 40 0.73 8.54 -6.60
N GLN A 41 -0.21 7.98 -5.83
CA GLN A 41 -0.02 6.77 -5.03
C GLN A 41 0.35 5.56 -5.90
N ASN A 42 -0.38 5.34 -6.99
CA ASN A 42 -0.13 4.24 -7.92
C ASN A 42 1.25 4.35 -8.59
N ILE A 43 1.68 5.58 -8.92
CA ILE A 43 3.04 5.83 -9.43
C ILE A 43 4.06 5.52 -8.34
N GLY A 44 3.81 5.92 -7.09
CA GLY A 44 4.66 5.55 -5.95
C GLY A 44 4.85 4.04 -5.83
N LEU A 45 3.77 3.26 -5.88
CA LEU A 45 3.81 1.79 -5.88
C LEU A 45 4.64 1.23 -7.05
N LEU A 46 4.48 1.80 -8.24
CA LEU A 46 5.26 1.38 -9.41
C LEU A 46 6.75 1.68 -9.25
N GLU A 47 7.12 2.80 -8.66
CA GLU A 47 8.52 3.12 -8.40
C GLU A 47 9.12 2.20 -7.32
N ILE A 48 8.33 1.70 -6.35
CA ILE A 48 8.74 0.60 -5.47
C ILE A 48 9.05 -0.65 -6.30
N ALA A 49 8.14 -1.05 -7.19
CA ALA A 49 8.31 -2.26 -8.02
C ALA A 49 9.53 -2.17 -8.95
N ARG A 50 9.92 -0.97 -9.38
CA ARG A 50 11.14 -0.71 -10.17
C ARG A 50 12.43 -0.63 -9.33
N GLY A 51 12.34 -0.62 -8.01
CA GLY A 51 13.48 -0.43 -7.12
C GLY A 51 13.93 1.03 -6.97
N HIS A 52 13.16 1.99 -7.47
CA HIS A 52 13.46 3.42 -7.35
C HIS A 52 12.95 4.01 -6.03
N PHE A 53 13.46 3.46 -4.92
CA PHE A 53 12.96 3.72 -3.58
C PHE A 53 12.98 5.20 -3.16
N ASP A 54 14.00 5.97 -3.55
CA ASP A 54 14.07 7.41 -3.24
C ASP A 54 12.95 8.20 -3.92
N VAL A 55 12.61 7.84 -5.17
CA VAL A 55 11.52 8.47 -5.93
C VAL A 55 10.18 8.09 -5.33
N ALA A 56 10.00 6.80 -5.03
CA ALA A 56 8.80 6.29 -4.38
C ALA A 56 8.55 6.98 -3.02
N ARG A 57 9.57 7.07 -2.16
CA ARG A 57 9.49 7.75 -0.87
C ARG A 57 9.02 9.19 -1.01
N LYS A 58 9.71 9.97 -1.86
CA LYS A 58 9.38 11.39 -2.04
C LYS A 58 7.94 11.58 -2.53
N GLY A 59 7.49 10.74 -3.46
CA GLY A 59 6.13 10.76 -3.98
C GLY A 59 5.10 10.39 -2.91
N LEU A 60 5.31 9.28 -2.21
CA LEU A 60 4.39 8.79 -1.19
C LEU A 60 4.33 9.71 0.05
N ASP A 61 5.44 10.29 0.48
CA ASP A 61 5.45 11.28 1.57
C ASP A 61 4.68 12.55 1.20
N ALA A 62 4.75 12.96 -0.07
CA ALA A 62 3.94 14.09 -0.56
C ALA A 62 2.45 13.71 -0.64
N ALA A 63 2.16 12.48 -1.09
CA ALA A 63 0.80 11.97 -1.14
C ALA A 63 0.16 11.87 0.25
N LEU A 64 0.90 11.37 1.26
CA LEU A 64 0.40 11.24 2.63
C LEU A 64 0.04 12.61 3.20
N ARG A 65 0.95 13.59 3.09
CA ARG A 65 0.70 14.97 3.52
C ARG A 65 -0.52 15.58 2.83
N ALA A 66 -0.66 15.41 1.53
CA ALA A 66 -1.83 15.90 0.79
C ALA A 66 -3.12 15.21 1.25
N ALA A 67 -3.07 13.90 1.53
CA ALA A 67 -4.22 13.15 2.05
C ALA A 67 -4.63 13.63 3.45
N GLU A 68 -3.67 13.97 4.30
CA GLU A 68 -3.87 14.56 5.63
C GLU A 68 -4.49 15.97 5.54
N ASP A 69 -3.88 16.85 4.77
CA ASP A 69 -4.33 18.24 4.57
C ASP A 69 -5.75 18.31 4.02
N HIS A 70 -6.14 17.36 3.18
CA HIS A 70 -7.46 17.28 2.56
C HIS A 70 -8.45 16.37 3.30
N GLN A 71 -8.06 15.81 4.46
CA GLN A 71 -8.91 14.93 5.26
C GLN A 71 -9.49 13.77 4.44
N LEU A 72 -8.61 13.11 3.69
CA LEU A 72 -8.88 12.00 2.78
C LEU A 72 -8.42 10.68 3.44
N PRO A 73 -9.22 10.09 4.37
CA PRO A 73 -8.77 8.96 5.18
C PRO A 73 -8.54 7.68 4.37
N GLU A 74 -9.27 7.49 3.27
CA GLU A 74 -9.02 6.35 2.38
C GLU A 74 -7.62 6.45 1.78
N GLU A 75 -7.29 7.61 1.24
CA GLU A 75 -6.00 7.90 0.63
C GLU A 75 -4.87 7.89 1.66
N GLN A 76 -5.09 8.36 2.89
CA GLN A 76 -4.13 8.23 3.98
C GLN A 76 -3.79 6.77 4.29
N ALA A 77 -4.80 5.90 4.38
CA ALA A 77 -4.63 4.49 4.67
C ALA A 77 -3.87 3.79 3.53
N VAL A 78 -4.28 4.02 2.28
CA VAL A 78 -3.61 3.45 1.09
C VAL A 78 -2.16 3.91 0.97
N THR A 79 -1.87 5.21 1.15
CA THR A 79 -0.48 5.69 1.12
C THR A 79 0.34 5.08 2.25
N SER A 80 -0.24 4.92 3.45
CA SER A 80 0.43 4.27 4.58
C SER A 80 0.77 2.81 4.26
N THR A 81 -0.12 2.06 3.59
CA THR A 81 0.18 0.71 3.10
C THR A 81 1.39 0.70 2.16
N TYR A 82 1.44 1.61 1.18
CA TYR A 82 2.57 1.68 0.24
C TYR A 82 3.88 2.13 0.91
N LEU A 83 3.82 3.02 1.90
CA LEU A 83 4.99 3.40 2.69
C LEU A 83 5.51 2.23 3.54
N ALA A 84 4.61 1.39 4.06
CA ALA A 84 4.99 0.17 4.75
C ALA A 84 5.65 -0.86 3.81
N GLU A 85 5.11 -1.04 2.59
CA GLU A 85 5.73 -1.89 1.58
C GLU A 85 7.12 -1.40 1.16
N LEU A 86 7.26 -0.10 0.95
CA LEU A 86 8.54 0.54 0.64
C LEU A 86 9.54 0.34 1.79
N ALA A 87 9.12 0.61 3.03
CA ALA A 87 9.96 0.42 4.21
C ALA A 87 10.43 -1.04 4.36
N LEU A 88 9.58 -2.02 4.04
CA LEU A 88 10.00 -3.42 3.99
C LEU A 88 11.04 -3.67 2.91
N ALA A 89 10.82 -3.16 1.69
CA ALA A 89 11.75 -3.33 0.58
C ALA A 89 13.15 -2.73 0.89
N GLU A 90 13.21 -1.72 1.75
CA GLU A 90 14.47 -1.11 2.23
C GLU A 90 15.01 -1.74 3.52
N GLY A 91 14.34 -2.76 4.08
CA GLY A 91 14.72 -3.40 5.34
C GLY A 91 14.52 -2.52 6.58
N ARG A 92 13.70 -1.46 6.50
CA ARG A 92 13.31 -0.61 7.63
C ARG A 92 12.07 -1.17 8.31
N HIS A 93 12.23 -2.30 8.99
CA HIS A 93 11.11 -3.06 9.58
C HIS A 93 10.30 -2.27 10.63
N ALA A 94 10.95 -1.41 11.43
CA ALA A 94 10.25 -0.60 12.42
C ALA A 94 9.28 0.40 11.77
N ASP A 95 9.73 1.09 10.71
CA ASP A 95 8.90 2.01 9.94
C ASP A 95 7.74 1.25 9.26
N ALA A 96 8.04 0.08 8.69
CA ALA A 96 7.03 -0.76 8.06
C ALA A 96 5.90 -1.15 9.01
N LEU A 97 6.23 -1.56 10.24
CA LEU A 97 5.22 -1.84 11.27
C LEU A 97 4.41 -0.60 11.62
N GLY A 98 5.07 0.55 11.81
CA GLY A 98 4.39 1.79 12.14
C GLY A 98 3.39 2.22 11.06
N TYR A 99 3.80 2.17 9.79
CA TYR A 99 2.93 2.50 8.66
C TYR A 99 1.79 1.48 8.47
N ALA A 100 2.05 0.18 8.66
CA ALA A 100 1.01 -0.85 8.59
C ALA A 100 -0.03 -0.68 9.71
N GLN A 101 0.42 -0.37 10.93
CA GLN A 101 -0.47 -0.06 12.06
C GLN A 101 -1.33 1.17 11.77
N HIS A 102 -0.70 2.25 11.28
CA HIS A 102 -1.42 3.48 10.92
C HIS A 102 -2.52 3.21 9.87
N ALA A 103 -2.20 2.47 8.80
CA ALA A 103 -3.19 2.06 7.80
C ALA A 103 -4.33 1.25 8.43
N GLY A 104 -4.00 0.24 9.24
CA GLY A 104 -4.96 -0.64 9.90
C GLY A 104 -5.93 0.10 10.81
N GLU A 105 -5.47 1.08 11.58
CA GLU A 105 -6.32 1.92 12.43
C GLU A 105 -7.34 2.75 11.63
N ILE A 106 -6.93 3.26 10.47
CA ILE A 106 -7.82 4.04 9.60
C ILE A 106 -8.86 3.12 8.96
N PHE A 107 -8.44 1.98 8.41
CA PHE A 107 -9.35 0.99 7.84
C PHE A 107 -10.34 0.46 8.87
N ALA A 108 -9.90 0.21 10.11
CA ALA A 108 -10.77 -0.22 11.21
C ALA A 108 -11.83 0.84 11.54
N ARG A 109 -11.45 2.12 11.62
CA ARG A 109 -12.42 3.23 11.82
C ARG A 109 -13.44 3.35 10.70
N ARG A 110 -13.09 2.90 9.49
CA ARG A 110 -13.96 2.90 8.30
C ARG A 110 -14.74 1.59 8.11
N ALA A 111 -14.55 0.61 9.01
CA ALA A 111 -15.05 -0.75 8.85
C ALA A 111 -14.66 -1.42 7.52
N ASP A 112 -13.52 -1.03 6.95
CA ASP A 112 -12.97 -1.65 5.73
C ASP A 112 -12.19 -2.91 6.08
N LYS A 113 -12.89 -4.04 6.02
CA LYS A 113 -12.30 -5.36 6.30
C LYS A 113 -11.14 -5.69 5.37
N ARG A 114 -11.21 -5.30 4.09
CA ARG A 114 -10.18 -5.66 3.12
C ARG A 114 -8.89 -4.92 3.43
N GLY A 115 -8.98 -3.61 3.66
CA GLY A 115 -7.82 -2.80 4.04
C GLY A 115 -7.22 -3.22 5.39
N MET A 116 -8.07 -3.63 6.35
CA MET A 116 -7.60 -4.19 7.62
C MET A 116 -6.76 -5.46 7.42
N ILE A 117 -7.23 -6.41 6.60
CA ILE A 117 -6.51 -7.65 6.29
C ILE A 117 -5.19 -7.33 5.61
N GLU A 118 -5.18 -6.39 4.66
CA GLU A 118 -3.96 -5.98 3.95
C GLU A 118 -2.91 -5.41 4.91
N ALA A 119 -3.30 -4.51 5.80
CA ALA A 119 -2.42 -3.97 6.84
C ALA A 119 -1.88 -5.07 7.79
N GLN A 120 -2.73 -6.02 8.19
CA GLN A 120 -2.35 -7.13 9.06
C GLN A 120 -1.37 -8.10 8.38
N LEU A 121 -1.57 -8.41 7.10
CA LEU A 121 -0.65 -9.23 6.31
C LEU A 121 0.72 -8.56 6.18
N LEU A 122 0.74 -7.24 6.00
CA LEU A 122 1.98 -6.48 5.91
C LEU A 122 2.74 -6.48 7.23
N ALA A 123 2.04 -6.30 8.35
CA ALA A 123 2.62 -6.42 9.68
C ALA A 123 3.14 -7.84 9.95
N ALA A 124 2.39 -8.87 9.57
CA ALA A 124 2.79 -10.27 9.73
C ALA A 124 4.05 -10.58 8.91
N ARG A 125 4.09 -10.16 7.63
CA ARG A 125 5.27 -10.30 6.78
C ARG A 125 6.49 -9.61 7.39
N THR A 126 6.32 -8.40 7.90
CA THR A 126 7.39 -7.66 8.58
C THR A 126 7.95 -8.43 9.78
N GLN A 127 7.07 -9.02 10.61
CA GLN A 127 7.49 -9.81 11.77
C GLN A 127 8.19 -11.11 11.38
N LEU A 128 7.79 -11.74 10.28
CA LEU A 128 8.49 -12.92 9.75
C LEU A 128 9.90 -12.57 9.28
N GLU A 129 10.10 -11.44 8.59
CA GLU A 129 11.45 -10.96 8.21
C GLU A 129 12.33 -10.66 9.44
N LEU A 130 11.73 -10.25 10.55
CA LEU A 130 12.41 -10.08 11.85
C LEU A 130 12.66 -11.40 12.60
N GLY A 131 12.16 -12.54 12.10
CA GLY A 131 12.23 -13.84 12.79
C GLY A 131 11.23 -14.02 13.94
N ASN A 132 10.28 -13.09 14.10
CA ASN A 132 9.29 -13.08 15.18
C ASN A 132 7.99 -13.79 14.76
N ALA A 133 8.05 -15.12 14.56
CA ALA A 133 6.90 -15.93 14.15
C ALA A 133 5.67 -15.78 15.08
N ALA A 134 5.89 -15.65 16.39
CA ALA A 134 4.80 -15.46 17.35
C ALA A 134 4.02 -14.15 17.11
N ALA A 135 4.73 -13.05 16.86
CA ALA A 135 4.12 -11.75 16.56
C ALA A 135 3.45 -11.74 15.18
N ALA A 136 4.01 -12.47 14.21
CA ALA A 136 3.37 -12.66 12.90
C ALA A 136 2.02 -13.38 13.03
N LYS A 137 1.98 -14.46 13.82
CA LYS A 137 0.74 -15.20 14.09
C LYS A 137 -0.29 -14.36 14.83
N GLU A 138 0.13 -13.53 15.77
CA GLU A 138 -0.75 -12.58 16.46
C GLU A 138 -1.37 -11.57 15.48
N ALA A 139 -0.58 -11.03 14.55
CA ALA A 139 -1.07 -10.12 13.52
C ALA A 139 -2.10 -10.78 12.58
N LEU A 140 -1.97 -12.09 12.32
CA LEU A 140 -2.88 -12.87 11.47
C LEU A 140 -4.11 -13.41 12.21
N ALA A 141 -4.08 -13.51 13.54
CA ALA A 141 -5.15 -14.11 14.34
C ALA A 141 -6.55 -13.52 14.10
N PRO A 142 -6.72 -12.20 13.80
CA PRO A 142 -8.03 -11.63 13.49
C PRO A 142 -8.58 -12.01 12.10
N ILE A 143 -7.76 -12.57 11.21
CA ILE A 143 -8.18 -12.89 9.84
C ILE A 143 -8.83 -14.28 9.81
N ALA A 144 -10.09 -14.36 9.37
CA ALA A 144 -10.72 -15.64 9.12
C ALA A 144 -10.03 -16.34 7.94
N LEU A 145 -9.60 -17.60 8.10
CA LEU A 145 -8.90 -18.36 7.05
C LEU A 145 -9.65 -18.37 5.70
N GLY A 146 -10.99 -18.31 5.72
CA GLY A 146 -11.82 -18.24 4.51
C GLY A 146 -11.74 -16.91 3.72
N GLU A 147 -11.10 -15.88 4.27
CA GLU A 147 -10.95 -14.55 3.66
C GLU A 147 -9.56 -14.35 3.02
N LEU A 148 -8.65 -15.34 3.15
CA LEU A 148 -7.29 -15.30 2.62
C LEU A 148 -7.18 -15.88 1.21
N GLY A 149 -6.48 -15.16 0.32
CA GLY A 149 -6.05 -15.69 -0.99
C GLY A 149 -5.01 -16.83 -0.85
N ALA A 150 -4.70 -17.53 -1.94
CA ALA A 150 -3.84 -18.72 -1.92
C ALA A 150 -2.41 -18.45 -1.41
N GLU A 151 -1.79 -17.32 -1.78
CA GLU A 151 -0.48 -16.90 -1.25
C GLU A 151 -0.53 -16.55 0.25
N GLN A 152 -1.63 -15.95 0.68
CA GLN A 152 -1.82 -15.52 2.06
C GLN A 152 -2.12 -16.71 2.98
N HIS A 153 -2.78 -17.74 2.46
CA HIS A 153 -2.90 -19.05 3.09
C HIS A 153 -1.54 -19.71 3.33
N ALA A 154 -0.62 -19.63 2.38
CA ALA A 154 0.71 -20.21 2.53
C ALA A 154 1.50 -19.52 3.66
N ILE A 155 1.44 -18.19 3.75
CA ILE A 155 2.06 -17.43 4.84
C ILE A 155 1.43 -17.78 6.20
N ALA A 156 0.09 -17.89 6.27
CA ALA A 156 -0.62 -18.26 7.50
C ALA A 156 -0.34 -19.70 7.97
N LEU A 157 -0.05 -20.62 7.04
CA LEU A 157 0.31 -22.01 7.37
C LEU A 157 1.79 -22.20 7.74
N LEU A 158 2.65 -21.24 7.38
CA LEU A 158 4.08 -21.26 7.67
C LEU A 158 4.45 -20.53 8.98
N ALA A 159 3.50 -19.85 9.62
CA ALA A 159 3.64 -19.17 10.92
C ALA A 159 3.08 -20.00 12.08
#